data_AF-A0AAC8XQ80-F1
#
_entry.id   AF-A0AAC8XQ80-F1
#
_cell.length_a   1.000
_cell.length_b   1.000
_cell.length_c   1.000
_cell.angle_alpha   90.00
_cell.angle_beta   90.00
_cell.angle_gamma   90.00
#
_symmetry.space_group_name_H-M   'P 1'
#
loop_
_entity.id
_entity.type
_entity.pdbx_description
1 polymer ?
#
loop_
_entity_poly.entity_id
_entity_poly.type
_entity_poly.pdbx_seq_one_letter_code
_entity_poly.pdbx_strand_id
1 'polypeptide(L)'
;MEKQKYAVPALDKCFEIMEFLASSGKASTQAEIAKGISRSTNQIYRILVNLTENGYLTRDEFNGKYALSFKLYNLSRSISPLDEIRKQALPLMEDLAVRCQLSCQLFVLYQSQTMVLVQAKSPYCVSLNYAEGSRFSSLISNPGNVLLAHSNKDVQQMILRTEPSWQTFSEKEKRAFGNKLDTIAEAKQLDASSQHILGITESVCLVGQHEGKQIAALMISHLSHVNEVTDNRENLTLLRETANRLTTNLGL
;
A
#
# COMPACT_ATOMS: atom_id res chain seq x y z
N MET A 1 30.25 -15.10 1.62
CA MET A 1 30.00 -15.01 0.17
C MET A 1 30.66 -13.74 -0.33
N GLU A 2 31.73 -13.85 -1.12
CA GLU A 2 32.42 -12.70 -1.72
C GLU A 2 31.47 -11.96 -2.67
N LYS A 3 31.14 -10.72 -2.31
CA LYS A 3 30.29 -9.83 -3.11
C LYS A 3 31.15 -8.72 -3.70
N GLN A 4 32.15 -9.03 -4.54
CA GLN A 4 33.05 -7.97 -5.01
C GLN A 4 33.82 -8.26 -6.32
N LYS A 5 33.10 -8.35 -7.45
CA LYS A 5 33.74 -8.13 -8.77
C LYS A 5 32.99 -7.19 -9.71
N TYR A 6 31.81 -6.71 -9.33
CA TYR A 6 30.94 -5.86 -10.17
C TYR A 6 30.11 -4.84 -9.37
N ALA A 7 30.59 -4.42 -8.19
CA ALA A 7 29.92 -3.36 -7.43
C ALA A 7 30.22 -1.99 -8.07
N VAL A 8 29.20 -1.13 -8.21
CA VAL A 8 29.34 0.27 -8.62
C VAL A 8 29.08 1.12 -7.37
N PRO A 9 30.10 1.42 -6.53
CA PRO A 9 29.88 1.99 -5.19
C PRO A 9 29.25 3.39 -5.21
N ALA A 10 29.26 4.06 -6.36
CA ALA A 10 28.57 5.34 -6.55
C ALA A 10 27.04 5.17 -6.58
N LEU A 11 26.54 4.03 -7.08
CA LEU A 11 25.11 3.75 -7.16
C LEU A 11 24.54 3.48 -5.76
N ASP A 12 25.24 2.71 -4.93
CA ASP A 12 24.83 2.44 -3.55
C ASP A 12 24.68 3.74 -2.76
N LYS A 13 25.68 4.62 -2.85
CA LYS A 13 25.65 5.95 -2.22
C LYS A 13 24.52 6.84 -2.75
N CYS A 14 24.20 6.72 -4.04
CA CYS A 14 23.08 7.44 -4.65
C CYS A 14 21.75 7.05 -4.00
N PHE A 15 21.50 5.75 -3.83
CA PHE A 15 20.30 5.25 -3.15
C PHE A 15 20.28 5.61 -1.67
N GLU A 16 21.38 5.43 -0.95
CA GLU A 16 21.52 5.82 0.46
C GLU A 16 21.11 7.29 0.70
N ILE A 17 21.58 8.21 -0.15
CA ILE A 17 21.24 9.65 -0.06
C ILE A 17 19.74 9.88 -0.28
N MET A 18 19.16 9.27 -1.33
CA MET A 18 17.74 9.47 -1.65
C MET A 18 16.82 8.91 -0.56
N GLU A 19 17.13 7.71 -0.04
CA GLU A 19 16.37 7.07 1.04
C GLU A 19 16.49 7.83 2.37
N PHE A 20 17.67 8.37 2.67
CA PHE A 20 17.86 9.23 3.83
C PHE A 20 17.00 10.49 3.75
N LEU A 21 17.01 11.20 2.61
CA LEU A 21 16.20 12.41 2.43
C LEU A 21 14.70 12.11 2.40
N ALA A 22 14.29 10.96 1.86
CA ALA A 22 12.89 10.51 1.86
C ALA A 22 12.40 10.24 3.28
N SER A 23 13.18 9.49 4.06
CA SER A 23 12.83 9.08 5.43
C SER A 23 12.88 10.23 6.43
N SER A 24 13.77 11.22 6.25
CA SER A 24 13.86 12.38 7.14
C SER A 24 12.71 13.38 6.93
N GLY A 25 12.10 13.38 5.74
CA GLY A 25 11.02 14.29 5.34
C GLY A 25 11.41 15.76 5.33
N LYS A 26 12.70 16.10 5.40
CA LYS A 26 13.21 17.48 5.54
C LYS A 26 14.47 17.71 4.71
N ALA A 27 14.61 18.94 4.22
CA ALA A 27 15.84 19.38 3.55
C ALA A 27 17.03 19.31 4.51
N SER A 28 18.16 18.76 4.04
CA SER A 28 19.34 18.47 4.85
C SER A 28 20.63 18.97 4.19
N THR A 29 21.57 19.47 4.98
CA THR A 29 22.90 19.86 4.51
C THR A 29 23.74 18.64 4.13
N GLN A 30 24.80 18.84 3.34
CA GLN A 30 25.74 17.77 2.99
C GLN A 30 26.32 17.06 4.23
N ALA A 31 26.61 17.80 5.31
CA ALA A 31 27.14 17.21 6.54
C ALA A 31 26.13 16.33 7.26
N GLU A 32 24.87 16.78 7.34
CA GLU A 32 23.77 16.01 7.92
C GLU A 32 23.52 14.72 7.13
N ILE A 33 23.51 14.80 5.80
CA ILE A 33 23.34 13.63 4.92
C ILE A 33 24.49 12.64 5.13
N ALA A 34 25.74 13.10 5.07
CA ALA A 34 26.91 12.22 5.24
C ALA A 34 26.89 11.51 6.60
N LYS A 35 26.55 12.24 7.67
CA LYS A 35 26.39 11.67 9.01
C LYS A 35 25.25 10.64 9.03
N GLY A 36 24.11 10.96 8.43
CA GLY A 36 22.94 10.08 8.39
C GLY A 36 23.19 8.74 7.71
N ILE A 37 24.03 8.72 6.68
CA ILE A 37 24.36 7.49 5.94
C ILE A 37 25.75 6.92 6.30
N SER A 38 26.39 7.43 7.34
CA SER A 38 27.71 6.98 7.82
C SER A 38 28.82 7.03 6.74
N ARG A 39 28.83 8.12 5.96
CA ARG A 39 29.82 8.41 4.90
C ARG A 39 30.54 9.72 5.18
N SER A 40 31.66 9.96 4.50
CA SER A 40 32.31 11.28 4.54
C SER A 40 31.66 12.27 3.56
N THR A 41 31.72 13.56 3.86
CA THR A 41 31.21 14.62 2.99
C THR A 41 31.82 14.57 1.58
N ASN A 42 33.13 14.27 1.48
CA ASN A 42 33.82 14.11 0.20
C ASN A 42 33.30 12.92 -0.62
N GLN A 43 32.89 11.83 0.03
CA GLN A 43 32.41 10.63 -0.67
C GLN A 43 31.08 10.83 -1.38
N ILE A 44 30.27 11.81 -0.94
CA ILE A 44 28.92 12.06 -1.43
C ILE A 44 28.80 13.34 -2.26
N TYR A 45 29.78 14.25 -2.17
CA TYR A 45 29.74 15.56 -2.84
C TYR A 45 29.40 15.45 -4.33
N ARG A 46 30.17 14.66 -5.08
CA ARG A 46 29.97 14.48 -6.53
C ARG A 46 28.62 13.86 -6.86
N ILE A 47 28.08 13.04 -5.96
CA ILE A 47 26.79 12.38 -6.15
C ILE A 47 25.66 13.38 -5.93
N LEU A 48 25.75 14.22 -4.90
CA LEU A 48 24.80 15.31 -4.66
C LEU A 48 24.76 16.29 -5.83
N VAL A 49 25.93 16.67 -6.36
CA VAL A 49 26.02 17.52 -7.56
C VAL A 49 25.31 16.86 -8.75
N ASN A 50 25.66 15.61 -9.08
CA ASN A 50 25.05 14.90 -10.21
C ASN A 50 23.53 14.73 -10.02
N LEU A 51 23.07 14.38 -8.83
CA LEU A 51 21.64 14.24 -8.53
C LEU A 51 20.89 15.57 -8.67
N THR A 52 21.52 16.69 -8.33
CA THR A 52 20.95 18.03 -8.50
C THR A 52 20.91 18.44 -9.97
N GLU A 53 22.00 18.24 -10.71
CA GLU A 53 22.08 18.52 -12.17
C GLU A 53 21.07 17.68 -12.97
N ASN A 54 20.88 16.42 -12.58
CA ASN A 54 19.87 15.54 -13.17
C ASN A 54 18.45 15.82 -12.63
N GLY A 55 18.27 16.81 -11.77
CA GLY A 55 16.98 17.26 -11.26
C GLY A 55 16.28 16.29 -10.31
N TYR A 56 17.00 15.32 -9.72
CA TYR A 56 16.48 14.42 -8.67
C TYR A 56 16.48 15.09 -7.29
N LEU A 57 17.41 16.02 -7.07
CA LEU A 57 17.47 16.86 -5.87
C LEU A 57 17.30 18.32 -6.24
N THR A 58 16.79 19.10 -5.30
CA THR A 58 16.88 20.57 -5.31
C THR A 58 17.84 21.00 -4.22
N ARG A 59 18.66 22.01 -4.51
CA ARG A 59 19.54 22.65 -3.53
C ARG A 59 19.07 24.07 -3.29
N ASP A 60 18.86 24.42 -2.03
CA ASP A 60 18.54 25.78 -1.60
C ASP A 60 19.84 26.62 -1.60
N GLU A 61 19.84 27.73 -2.33
CA GLU A 61 21.04 28.58 -2.47
C GLU A 61 21.35 29.40 -1.21
N PHE A 62 20.38 29.63 -0.32
CA PHE A 62 20.57 30.42 0.90
C PHE A 62 21.18 29.59 2.02
N ASN A 63 20.75 28.33 2.18
CA ASN A 63 21.19 27.47 3.28
C ASN A 63 21.96 26.22 2.84
N GLY A 64 22.11 25.99 1.53
CA GLY A 64 22.86 24.88 0.96
C GLY A 64 22.26 23.49 1.22
N LYS A 65 21.00 23.42 1.68
CA LYS A 65 20.33 22.16 1.98
C LYS A 65 19.80 21.52 0.70
N TYR A 66 19.87 20.20 0.67
CA TYR A 66 19.33 19.36 -0.39
C TYR A 66 17.99 18.79 0.04
N ALA A 67 17.05 18.75 -0.89
CA ALA A 67 15.76 18.08 -0.74
C ALA A 67 15.48 17.23 -1.97
N LEU A 68 14.64 16.21 -1.83
CA LEU A 68 14.12 15.47 -2.97
C LEU A 68 13.27 16.40 -3.83
N SER A 69 13.48 16.37 -5.14
CA SER A 69 12.68 17.15 -6.07
C SER A 69 11.36 16.46 -6.39
N PHE A 70 10.44 17.21 -6.99
CA PHE A 70 9.17 16.68 -7.52
C PHE A 70 9.37 15.70 -8.69
N LYS A 71 10.57 15.60 -9.28
CA LYS A 71 10.88 14.63 -10.33
C LYS A 71 10.68 13.20 -9.86
N LEU A 72 11.02 12.88 -8.61
CA LEU A 72 10.83 11.54 -8.06
C LEU A 72 9.36 11.17 -7.95
N TYR A 73 8.50 12.12 -7.57
CA TYR A 73 7.05 11.95 -7.59
C TYR A 73 6.53 11.72 -9.02
N ASN A 74 6.99 12.51 -10.00
CA ASN A 74 6.60 12.31 -11.40
C ASN A 74 7.08 10.97 -11.97
N LEU A 75 8.28 10.51 -11.59
CA LEU A 75 8.79 9.21 -11.98
C LEU A 75 7.98 8.08 -11.37
N SER A 76 7.69 8.13 -10.06
CA SER A 76 6.82 7.13 -9.42
C SER A 76 5.45 7.07 -10.07
N ARG A 77 4.91 8.25 -10.43
CA ARG A 77 3.63 8.39 -11.13
C ARG A 77 3.66 7.78 -12.54
N SER A 78 4.75 7.98 -13.29
CA SER A 78 4.90 7.53 -14.67
C SER A 78 5.16 6.03 -14.84
N ILE A 79 5.56 5.34 -13.77
CA ILE A 79 6.04 3.95 -13.83
C ILE A 79 4.96 2.96 -13.38
N SER A 80 3.86 3.40 -12.75
CA SER A 80 2.97 2.49 -12.05
C SER A 80 1.63 2.26 -12.76
N PRO A 81 1.30 1.01 -13.15
CA PRO A 81 -0.07 0.60 -13.48
C PRO A 81 -1.07 0.99 -12.36
N LEU A 82 -0.58 1.12 -11.13
CA LEU A 82 -1.38 1.50 -9.98
C LEU A 82 -1.85 2.96 -10.04
N ASP A 83 -1.22 3.80 -10.84
CA ASP A 83 -1.54 5.22 -10.97
C ASP A 83 -2.81 5.44 -11.80
N GLU A 84 -3.02 4.61 -12.82
CA GLU A 84 -4.28 4.53 -13.56
C GLU A 84 -5.40 3.99 -12.67
N ILE A 85 -5.11 2.93 -11.91
CA ILE A 85 -6.03 2.39 -10.90
C ILE A 85 -6.47 3.49 -9.93
N ARG A 86 -5.51 4.24 -9.39
CA ARG A 86 -5.77 5.37 -8.49
C ARG A 86 -6.67 6.43 -9.12
N LYS A 87 -6.34 6.90 -10.33
CA LYS A 87 -7.08 7.98 -11.01
C LYS A 87 -8.54 7.63 -11.24
N GLN A 88 -8.80 6.37 -11.60
CA GLN A 88 -10.17 5.91 -11.84
C GLN A 88 -10.89 5.54 -10.54
N ALA A 89 -10.16 5.07 -9.53
CA ALA A 89 -10.76 4.62 -8.28
C ALA A 89 -11.20 5.75 -7.36
N LEU A 90 -10.38 6.78 -7.23
CA LEU A 90 -10.60 7.84 -6.23
C LEU A 90 -12.00 8.50 -6.35
N PRO A 91 -12.49 8.92 -7.54
CA PRO A 91 -13.80 9.54 -7.64
C PRO A 91 -14.97 8.62 -7.22
N LEU A 92 -14.87 7.31 -7.54
CA LEU A 92 -15.87 6.33 -7.14
C LEU A 92 -15.84 6.06 -5.64
N MET A 93 -14.65 6.07 -5.05
CA MET A 93 -14.48 5.88 -3.61
C MET A 93 -14.91 7.12 -2.81
N GLU A 94 -14.74 8.32 -3.34
CA GLU A 94 -15.27 9.56 -2.74
C GLU A 94 -16.80 9.56 -2.74
N ASP A 95 -17.43 9.16 -3.84
CA ASP A 95 -18.90 8.97 -3.92
C ASP A 95 -19.37 7.92 -2.90
N LEU A 96 -18.70 6.77 -2.84
CA LEU A 96 -18.99 5.73 -1.84
C LEU A 96 -18.88 6.29 -0.42
N ALA A 97 -17.77 6.96 -0.09
CA ALA A 97 -17.52 7.51 1.25
C ALA A 97 -18.60 8.53 1.68
N VAL A 98 -19.08 9.35 0.75
CA VAL A 98 -20.19 10.29 0.99
C VAL A 98 -21.50 9.53 1.25
N ARG A 99 -21.80 8.49 0.47
CA ARG A 99 -23.05 7.72 0.59
C ARG A 99 -23.10 6.87 1.86
N CYS A 100 -22.00 6.20 2.22
CA CYS A 100 -21.95 5.35 3.40
C CYS A 100 -21.55 6.11 4.68
N GLN A 101 -21.06 7.36 4.57
CA GLN A 101 -20.49 8.15 5.66
C GLN A 101 -19.24 7.49 6.31
N LEU A 102 -18.57 6.58 5.60
CA LEU A 102 -17.39 5.86 6.09
C LEU A 102 -16.15 6.18 5.25
N SER A 103 -14.97 5.94 5.80
CA SER A 103 -13.74 5.98 5.01
C SER A 103 -13.64 4.72 4.18
N CYS A 104 -13.08 4.86 2.99
CA CYS A 104 -12.89 3.77 2.04
C CYS A 104 -11.42 3.65 1.65
N GLN A 105 -10.94 2.43 1.47
CA GLN A 105 -9.56 2.15 1.08
C GLN A 105 -9.52 1.12 -0.03
N LEU A 106 -8.60 1.31 -0.97
CA LEU A 106 -8.30 0.33 -2.01
C LEU A 106 -6.93 -0.28 -1.73
N PHE A 107 -6.88 -1.60 -1.66
CA PHE A 107 -5.67 -2.35 -1.38
C PHE A 107 -5.22 -3.18 -2.58
N VAL A 108 -3.91 -3.36 -2.70
CA VAL A 108 -3.29 -4.23 -3.71
C VAL A 108 -2.24 -5.11 -3.06
N LEU A 109 -1.87 -6.21 -3.73
CA LEU A 109 -0.68 -6.96 -3.38
C LEU A 109 0.56 -6.24 -3.91
N TYR A 110 1.48 -5.92 -3.02
CA TYR A 110 2.74 -5.26 -3.34
C TYR A 110 3.86 -5.88 -2.51
N GLN A 111 4.88 -6.44 -3.17
CA GLN A 111 6.03 -7.07 -2.51
C GLN A 111 5.64 -8.08 -1.42
N SER A 112 4.74 -9.01 -1.76
CA SER A 112 4.16 -10.03 -0.87
C SER A 112 3.33 -9.51 0.31
N GLN A 113 3.04 -8.21 0.36
CA GLN A 113 2.22 -7.61 1.42
C GLN A 113 0.98 -6.96 0.83
N THR A 114 0.00 -6.71 1.68
CA THR A 114 -1.19 -5.95 1.32
C THR A 114 -0.90 -4.47 1.55
N MET A 115 -1.01 -3.64 0.52
CA MET A 115 -0.65 -2.22 0.58
C MET A 115 -1.86 -1.33 0.26
N VAL A 116 -2.02 -0.25 1.02
CA VAL A 116 -3.01 0.80 0.71
C VAL A 116 -2.56 1.55 -0.54
N LEU A 117 -3.33 1.47 -1.62
CA LEU A 117 -3.05 2.19 -2.84
C LEU A 117 -3.67 3.60 -2.83
N VAL A 118 -4.95 3.68 -2.45
CA VAL A 118 -5.66 4.95 -2.38
C VAL A 118 -6.66 4.92 -1.22
N GLN A 119 -6.97 6.10 -0.71
CA GLN A 119 -7.94 6.29 0.34
C GLN A 119 -8.90 7.43 0.02
N ALA A 120 -10.19 7.21 0.28
CA ALA A 120 -11.20 8.26 0.36
C ALA A 120 -11.57 8.50 1.82
N LYS A 121 -11.62 9.77 2.23
CA LYS A 121 -11.92 10.16 3.61
C LYS A 121 -13.43 10.10 3.85
N SER A 122 -13.79 9.71 5.07
CA SER A 122 -15.17 9.86 5.54
C SER A 122 -15.51 11.36 5.68
N PRO A 123 -16.73 11.79 5.33
CA PRO A 123 -17.24 13.12 5.69
C PRO A 123 -17.61 13.24 7.19
N TYR A 124 -17.60 12.15 7.95
CA TYR A 124 -17.95 12.12 9.37
C TYR A 124 -16.82 12.66 10.26
N CYS A 125 -17.18 13.21 11.43
CA CYS A 125 -16.23 13.89 12.31
C CYS A 125 -15.19 12.96 12.97
N VAL A 126 -15.48 11.66 13.05
CA VAL A 126 -14.57 10.62 13.53
C VAL A 126 -14.45 9.55 12.46
N SER A 127 -13.23 9.27 12.01
CA SER A 127 -13.00 8.24 11.00
C SER A 127 -11.64 7.57 11.12
N LEU A 128 -11.56 6.34 10.62
CA LEU A 128 -10.32 5.59 10.57
C LEU A 128 -9.49 5.99 9.35
N ASN A 129 -8.19 6.19 9.58
CA ASN A 129 -7.24 6.55 8.53
C ASN A 129 -6.16 5.48 8.36
N TYR A 130 -6.11 4.87 7.18
CA TYR A 130 -5.01 4.03 6.72
C TYR A 130 -4.21 4.81 5.68
N ALA A 131 -2.98 5.22 6.04
CA ALA A 131 -2.17 6.04 5.15
C ALA A 131 -1.79 5.29 3.87
N GLU A 132 -1.87 5.97 2.72
CA GLU A 132 -1.42 5.43 1.43
C GLU A 132 0.05 4.96 1.50
N GLY A 133 0.34 3.82 0.89
CA GLY A 133 1.64 3.16 0.96
C GLY A 133 1.89 2.32 2.22
N SER A 134 1.01 2.39 3.23
CA SER A 134 1.08 1.52 4.40
C SER A 134 0.89 0.06 4.00
N ARG A 135 1.64 -0.84 4.65
CA ARG A 135 1.66 -2.27 4.34
C ARG A 135 1.22 -3.11 5.54
N PHE A 136 0.49 -4.16 5.23
CA PHE A 136 -0.10 -5.09 6.18
C PHE A 136 0.21 -6.53 5.77
N SER A 137 0.29 -7.43 6.74
CA SER A 137 0.40 -8.87 6.45
C SER A 137 -0.84 -9.31 5.66
N SER A 138 -0.60 -10.02 4.56
CA SER A 138 -1.69 -10.54 3.72
C SER A 138 -2.44 -11.68 4.43
N LEU A 139 -1.79 -12.31 5.40
CA LEU A 139 -2.36 -13.37 6.23
C LEU A 139 -3.31 -12.83 7.30
N ILE A 140 -2.98 -11.68 7.91
CA ILE A 140 -3.71 -11.13 9.07
C ILE A 140 -4.80 -10.15 8.63
N SER A 141 -4.54 -9.31 7.63
CA SER A 141 -5.50 -8.28 7.20
C SER A 141 -6.66 -8.88 6.41
N ASN A 142 -7.87 -8.39 6.66
CA ASN A 142 -9.06 -8.78 5.90
C ASN A 142 -8.94 -8.46 4.39
N PRO A 143 -8.45 -7.28 3.94
CA PRO A 143 -8.17 -7.05 2.51
C PRO A 143 -7.12 -8.01 1.95
N GLY A 144 -6.10 -8.37 2.73
CA GLY A 144 -5.11 -9.35 2.32
C GLY A 144 -5.69 -10.75 2.14
N ASN A 145 -6.62 -11.16 2.99
CA ASN A 145 -7.31 -12.44 2.85
C ASN A 145 -8.16 -12.49 1.58
N VAL A 146 -8.88 -11.41 1.23
CA VAL A 146 -9.61 -11.31 -0.06
C VAL A 146 -8.65 -11.38 -1.24
N LEU A 147 -7.54 -10.63 -1.20
CA LEU A 147 -6.54 -10.67 -2.27
C LEU A 147 -5.90 -12.06 -2.43
N LEU A 148 -5.57 -12.74 -1.33
CA LEU A 148 -5.02 -14.09 -1.36
C LEU A 148 -6.03 -15.12 -1.89
N ALA A 149 -7.31 -15.01 -1.52
CA ALA A 149 -8.38 -15.89 -1.99
C ALA A 149 -8.59 -15.80 -3.52
N HIS A 150 -8.30 -14.65 -4.11
CA HIS A 150 -8.44 -14.40 -5.55
C HIS A 150 -7.12 -14.37 -6.32
N SER A 151 -5.99 -14.57 -5.66
CA SER A 151 -4.70 -14.75 -6.32
C SER A 151 -4.60 -16.14 -6.92
N ASN A 152 -3.86 -16.28 -8.03
CA ASN A 152 -3.49 -17.61 -8.51
C ASN A 152 -2.67 -18.36 -7.44
N LYS A 153 -2.68 -19.69 -7.52
CA LYS A 153 -2.06 -20.55 -6.50
C LYS A 153 -0.56 -20.30 -6.33
N ASP A 154 0.18 -19.97 -7.39
CA ASP A 154 1.62 -19.72 -7.29
C ASP A 154 1.93 -18.44 -6.50
N VAL A 155 1.22 -17.34 -6.78
CA VAL A 155 1.32 -16.08 -6.05
C VAL A 155 0.90 -16.26 -4.60
N GLN A 156 -0.23 -16.94 -4.38
CA GLN A 156 -0.73 -17.24 -3.04
C GLN A 156 0.34 -18.01 -2.22
N GLN A 157 0.92 -19.08 -2.77
CA GLN A 157 1.93 -19.89 -2.08
C GLN A 157 3.24 -19.11 -1.86
N MET A 158 3.66 -18.29 -2.84
CA MET A 158 4.81 -17.41 -2.68
C MET A 158 4.64 -16.48 -1.49
N ILE A 159 3.49 -15.81 -1.38
CA ILE A 159 3.20 -14.86 -0.31
C ILE A 159 3.18 -15.56 1.05
N LEU A 160 2.44 -16.68 1.15
CA LEU A 160 2.34 -17.45 2.39
C LEU A 160 3.71 -17.93 2.88
N ARG A 161 4.58 -18.38 1.97
CA ARG A 161 5.96 -18.79 2.34
C ARG A 161 6.79 -17.64 2.90
N THR A 162 6.57 -16.41 2.46
CA THR A 162 7.31 -15.23 2.95
C THR A 162 6.76 -14.66 4.26
N GLU A 163 5.56 -15.04 4.69
CA GLU A 163 4.92 -14.56 5.92
C GLU A 163 5.48 -15.32 7.16
N PRO A 164 6.11 -14.64 8.13
CA PRO A 164 6.69 -15.30 9.31
C PRO A 164 5.65 -16.08 10.13
N SER A 165 4.45 -15.52 10.29
CA SER A 165 3.36 -16.16 11.04
C SER A 165 2.92 -17.48 10.39
N TRP A 166 2.98 -17.58 9.06
CA TRP A 166 2.65 -18.83 8.35
C TRP A 166 3.59 -19.98 8.71
N GLN A 167 4.86 -19.67 8.99
CA GLN A 167 5.85 -20.67 9.40
C GLN A 167 5.58 -21.23 10.80
N THR A 168 4.89 -20.46 11.64
CA THR A 168 4.51 -20.88 12.99
C THR A 168 3.17 -21.61 13.06
N PHE A 169 2.37 -21.57 11.99
CA PHE A 169 1.08 -22.25 11.94
C PHE A 169 1.26 -23.78 11.92
N SER A 170 0.46 -24.45 12.76
CA SER A 170 0.24 -25.89 12.68
C SER A 170 -0.48 -26.29 11.38
N GLU A 171 -0.39 -27.56 11.01
CA GLU A 171 -1.12 -28.09 9.84
C GLU A 171 -2.65 -27.99 9.97
N LYS A 172 -3.17 -27.84 11.20
CA LYS A 172 -4.60 -27.57 11.42
C LYS A 172 -4.94 -26.12 11.08
N GLU A 173 -4.10 -25.17 11.49
CA GLU A 173 -4.29 -23.74 11.22
C GLU A 173 -4.13 -23.43 9.73
N LYS A 174 -3.13 -24.02 9.06
CA LYS A 174 -2.97 -23.88 7.61
C LYS A 174 -4.19 -24.38 6.83
N ARG A 175 -4.76 -25.52 7.22
CA ARG A 175 -6.00 -26.05 6.63
C ARG A 175 -7.21 -25.16 6.90
N ALA A 176 -7.36 -24.67 8.13
CA ALA A 176 -8.44 -23.75 8.49
C ALA A 176 -8.34 -22.43 7.68
N PHE A 177 -7.13 -21.92 7.49
CA PHE A 177 -6.88 -20.74 6.68
C PHE A 177 -7.19 -20.99 5.20
N GLY A 178 -6.80 -22.15 4.66
CA GLY A 178 -7.17 -22.57 3.29
C GLY A 178 -8.69 -22.57 3.09
N ASN A 179 -9.43 -23.24 3.97
CA ASN A 179 -10.90 -23.28 3.91
C ASN A 179 -11.53 -21.87 4.02
N LYS A 180 -10.94 -20.99 4.83
CA LYS A 180 -11.35 -19.58 4.93
C LYS A 180 -11.18 -18.87 3.58
N LEU A 181 -10.04 -19.05 2.92
CA LEU A 181 -9.80 -18.46 1.59
C LEU A 181 -10.77 -18.99 0.53
N ASP A 182 -11.09 -20.29 0.56
CA ASP A 182 -12.06 -20.88 -0.38
C ASP A 182 -13.45 -20.26 -0.18
N THR A 183 -13.89 -20.09 1.07
CA THR A 183 -15.15 -19.41 1.40
C THR A 183 -15.18 -17.96 0.90
N ILE A 184 -14.07 -17.24 1.05
CA ILE A 184 -13.95 -15.86 0.57
C ILE A 184 -13.97 -15.82 -0.95
N ALA A 185 -13.30 -16.77 -1.62
CA ALA A 185 -13.26 -16.85 -3.08
C ALA A 185 -14.66 -17.06 -3.69
N GLU A 186 -15.48 -17.92 -3.07
CA GLU A 186 -16.87 -18.13 -3.45
C GLU A 186 -17.73 -16.87 -3.27
N ALA A 187 -17.55 -16.17 -2.15
CA ALA A 187 -18.35 -14.99 -1.81
C ALA A 187 -17.89 -13.70 -2.53
N LYS A 188 -16.63 -13.64 -2.99
CA LYS A 188 -15.95 -12.44 -3.53
C LYS A 188 -15.84 -11.27 -2.55
N GLN A 189 -16.04 -11.54 -1.27
CA GLN A 189 -16.11 -10.53 -0.23
C GLN A 189 -15.80 -11.14 1.14
N LEU A 190 -15.55 -10.28 2.11
CA LEU A 190 -15.37 -10.63 3.51
C LEU A 190 -15.95 -9.50 4.38
N ASP A 191 -16.81 -9.85 5.33
CA ASP A 191 -17.26 -8.94 6.39
C ASP A 191 -16.85 -9.54 7.72
N ALA A 192 -15.87 -8.93 8.39
CA ALA A 192 -15.26 -9.49 9.58
C ALA A 192 -14.63 -8.43 10.48
N SER A 193 -14.53 -8.71 11.78
CA SER A 193 -13.77 -7.86 12.69
C SER A 193 -12.30 -7.78 12.28
N SER A 194 -11.70 -6.60 12.44
CA SER A 194 -10.28 -6.39 12.18
C SER A 194 -9.44 -7.20 13.16
N GLN A 195 -8.47 -7.95 12.66
CA GLN A 195 -7.57 -8.77 13.49
C GLN A 195 -6.42 -7.96 14.11
N HIS A 196 -6.28 -6.67 13.74
CA HIS A 196 -5.17 -5.83 14.17
C HIS A 196 -5.63 -4.51 14.83
N ILE A 197 -6.91 -4.14 14.73
CA ILE A 197 -7.49 -2.97 15.41
C ILE A 197 -8.75 -3.39 16.16
N LEU A 198 -8.72 -3.30 17.49
CA LEU A 198 -9.86 -3.62 18.35
C LEU A 198 -11.02 -2.64 18.10
N GLY A 199 -12.24 -3.15 18.02
CA GLY A 199 -13.45 -2.34 17.85
C GLY A 199 -13.71 -1.88 16.42
N ILE A 200 -13.02 -2.45 15.43
CA ILE A 200 -13.24 -2.20 14.00
C ILE A 200 -13.83 -3.44 13.33
N THR A 201 -14.87 -3.24 12.53
CA THR A 201 -15.35 -4.24 11.55
C THR A 201 -15.06 -3.75 10.15
N GLU A 202 -14.56 -4.65 9.30
CA GLU A 202 -14.12 -4.35 7.95
C GLU A 202 -14.95 -5.16 6.96
N SER A 203 -15.63 -4.44 6.08
CA SER A 203 -16.30 -5.03 4.94
C SER A 203 -15.44 -4.81 3.70
N VAL A 204 -15.11 -5.90 3.01
CA VAL A 204 -14.15 -5.93 1.92
C VAL A 204 -14.78 -6.63 0.72
N CYS A 205 -14.63 -6.06 -0.49
CA CYS A 205 -15.03 -6.66 -1.75
C CYS A 205 -13.85 -6.74 -2.73
N LEU A 206 -13.80 -7.81 -3.52
CA LEU A 206 -12.86 -7.92 -4.63
C LEU A 206 -13.16 -6.88 -5.70
N VAL A 207 -12.11 -6.25 -6.23
CA VAL A 207 -12.10 -5.48 -7.47
C VAL A 207 -11.23 -6.23 -8.48
N GLY A 208 -11.80 -6.64 -9.61
CA GLY A 208 -11.17 -7.52 -10.59
C GLY A 208 -11.75 -8.94 -10.59
N GLN A 209 -11.10 -9.82 -11.35
CA GLN A 209 -11.53 -11.21 -11.51
C GLN A 209 -10.70 -12.20 -10.67
N HIS A 210 -11.31 -13.33 -10.33
CA HIS A 210 -10.60 -14.43 -9.68
C HIS A 210 -9.43 -14.91 -10.57
N GLU A 211 -8.24 -15.01 -9.98
CA GLU A 211 -6.97 -15.28 -10.66
C GLU A 211 -6.60 -14.26 -11.76
N GLY A 212 -7.22 -13.08 -11.74
CA GLY A 212 -6.90 -11.97 -12.62
C GLY A 212 -5.44 -11.52 -12.49
N LYS A 213 -4.85 -11.03 -13.58
CA LYS A 213 -3.46 -10.52 -13.57
C LYS A 213 -3.27 -9.33 -12.64
N GLN A 214 -4.34 -8.56 -12.43
CA GLN A 214 -4.39 -7.43 -11.52
C GLN A 214 -5.72 -7.52 -10.76
N ILE A 215 -5.63 -7.50 -9.44
CA ILE A 215 -6.77 -7.48 -8.53
C ILE A 215 -6.51 -6.48 -7.42
N ALA A 216 -7.58 -5.91 -6.89
CA ALA A 216 -7.57 -5.04 -5.74
C ALA A 216 -8.67 -5.45 -4.75
N ALA A 217 -8.62 -4.92 -3.53
CA ALA A 217 -9.65 -5.10 -2.52
C ALA A 217 -10.15 -3.74 -2.06
N LEU A 218 -11.44 -3.47 -2.27
CA LEU A 218 -12.10 -2.26 -1.78
C LEU A 218 -12.66 -2.55 -0.39
N MET A 219 -12.37 -1.69 0.58
CA MET A 219 -12.77 -1.86 1.97
C MET A 219 -13.44 -0.59 2.51
N ILE A 220 -14.44 -0.80 3.37
CA ILE A 220 -14.97 0.20 4.31
C ILE A 220 -14.77 -0.28 5.74
N SER A 221 -14.54 0.66 6.65
CA SER A 221 -14.30 0.36 8.06
C SER A 221 -15.37 0.96 8.96
N HIS A 222 -15.96 0.11 9.79
CA HIS A 222 -16.96 0.47 10.80
C HIS A 222 -16.31 0.55 12.18
N LEU A 223 -16.47 1.68 12.86
CA LEU A 223 -16.12 1.82 14.28
C LEU A 223 -17.31 1.37 15.13
N SER A 224 -17.09 0.38 15.98
CA SER A 224 -18.07 -0.03 17.00
C SER A 224 -18.46 1.18 17.86
N HIS A 225 -19.76 1.37 18.11
CA HIS A 225 -20.36 2.42 18.94
C HIS A 225 -20.32 3.87 18.42
N VAL A 226 -19.72 4.14 17.25
CA VAL A 226 -19.72 5.48 16.64
C VAL A 226 -20.63 5.55 15.41
N ASN A 227 -20.70 4.46 14.65
CA ASN A 227 -21.39 4.40 13.36
C ASN A 227 -22.75 3.67 13.43
N GLU A 228 -23.48 3.76 14.54
CA GLU A 228 -24.79 3.10 14.75
C GLU A 228 -25.89 3.54 13.75
N VAL A 229 -25.60 4.48 12.85
CA VAL A 229 -26.60 5.23 12.07
C VAL A 229 -26.94 4.60 10.70
N THR A 230 -26.16 3.64 10.17
CA THR A 230 -26.44 3.00 8.86
C THR A 230 -26.50 1.47 8.93
N ASP A 231 -27.48 0.89 8.23
CA ASP A 231 -27.62 -0.57 8.08
C ASP A 231 -26.38 -1.14 7.36
N ASN A 232 -25.66 -2.04 8.03
CA ASN A 232 -24.47 -2.70 7.46
C ASN A 232 -24.78 -3.38 6.10
N ARG A 233 -26.02 -3.83 5.89
CA ARG A 233 -26.44 -4.44 4.62
C ARG A 233 -26.48 -3.45 3.46
N GLU A 234 -26.90 -2.22 3.71
CA GLU A 234 -26.92 -1.16 2.71
C GLU A 234 -25.49 -0.78 2.33
N ASN A 235 -24.62 -0.58 3.33
CA ASN A 235 -23.21 -0.28 3.11
C ASN A 235 -22.47 -1.38 2.33
N LEU A 236 -22.73 -2.65 2.63
CA LEU A 236 -22.23 -3.79 1.84
C LEU A 236 -22.72 -3.77 0.40
N THR A 237 -23.97 -3.36 0.16
CA THR A 237 -24.52 -3.25 -1.19
C THR A 237 -23.81 -2.14 -1.98
N LEU A 238 -23.64 -0.96 -1.37
CA LEU A 238 -22.89 0.16 -1.94
C LEU A 238 -21.44 -0.21 -2.25
N LEU A 239 -20.79 -0.94 -1.34
CA LEU A 239 -19.43 -1.43 -1.50
C LEU A 239 -19.31 -2.34 -2.73
N ARG A 240 -20.21 -3.32 -2.87
CA ARG A 240 -20.24 -4.26 -4.01
C ARG A 240 -20.48 -3.54 -5.33
N GLU A 241 -21.46 -2.64 -5.38
CA GLU A 241 -21.75 -1.86 -6.57
C GLU A 241 -20.53 -1.04 -7.01
N THR A 242 -19.86 -0.40 -6.06
CA THR A 242 -18.64 0.38 -6.30
C THR A 242 -17.51 -0.53 -6.79
N ALA A 243 -17.31 -1.69 -6.17
CA ALA A 243 -16.29 -2.64 -6.59
C ALA A 243 -16.52 -3.18 -8.02
N ASN A 244 -17.77 -3.44 -8.40
CA ASN A 244 -18.14 -3.85 -9.76
C ASN A 244 -17.90 -2.74 -10.79
N ARG A 245 -18.23 -1.48 -10.45
CA ARG A 245 -17.94 -0.32 -11.29
C ARG A 245 -16.43 -0.13 -11.50
N LEU A 246 -15.65 -0.27 -10.42
CA LEU A 246 -14.19 -0.21 -10.50
C LEU A 246 -13.63 -1.30 -11.41
N THR A 247 -14.10 -2.54 -11.24
CA THR A 247 -13.68 -3.68 -12.08
C THR A 247 -13.92 -3.39 -13.56
N THR A 248 -15.10 -2.85 -13.89
CA THR A 248 -15.47 -2.51 -15.27
C THR A 248 -14.63 -1.36 -15.82
N ASN A 249 -14.44 -0.28 -15.07
CA ASN A 249 -13.70 0.90 -15.52
C ASN A 249 -12.21 0.58 -15.75
N LEU A 250 -11.64 -0.24 -14.87
CA LEU A 250 -10.22 -0.62 -14.91
C LEU A 250 -9.92 -1.74 -15.92
N GLY A 251 -10.94 -2.40 -16.46
CA GLY A 251 -10.78 -3.54 -17.38
C GLY A 251 -10.15 -4.76 -16.69
N LEU A 252 -10.51 -5.00 -15.42
CA LEU A 252 -9.97 -6.07 -14.57
C LEU A 252 -10.83 -7.35 -14.54
#